data_AF-A0ABD1Q5M7-F1
#
_entry.id   AF-A0ABD1Q5M7-F1
#
_cell.length_a   1.000
_cell.length_b   1.000
_cell.length_c   1.000
_cell.angle_alpha   90.00
_cell.angle_beta   90.00
_cell.angle_gamma   90.00
#
_symmetry.space_group_name_H-M   'P 1'
#
loop_
_entity.id
_entity.type
_entity.pdbx_description
1 polymer ?
#
loop_
_entity_poly.entity_id
_entity_poly.type
_entity_poly.pdbx_seq_one_letter_code
_entity_poly.pdbx_strand_id
1 'polypeptide(L)'
;MCNPKASSPSSFVSTKQTHFVNPNKGVDFHIDHDQELDRWPTTCEALEEMRAIGSISGPTAITGLILYSRAMISMLFLGYLGELELAGGSLSIGFANITGYSVISGLAMGMEPICGQAYGAKQMKILGLTLQRTVVLLLSTSIPISFMWLNMKRILLWCGQDEEISSMAHTFIVFAIPDLFFLSLLHPLRIYLRTQSITLPLTYCSAISVLLHVPLNFLLVRYFNMGIAGVALAMAWTNLNLFLLLCSFIYFSGVYKDSWVAPSVDCLRGWSSLLALAVPTCVSVCLEWWWYEFMIMLCGFLPNPKTTIASMGILIQTTSLVYVFPSALSLGVSTRVGNELGTRRPARARISMIVSLTLAVALGLAAMLFTTLMRHQWAKFFTSDKEILKLTALVLPIAGLCELGNCPQTTGCGGVERKRKANNRSKHQPRLILLGGNASGYSYGICVENGVCWAMARLACSTGLMCIAHVLCSVHNRLDC
;
A
#
# COMPACT_ATOMS: atom_id res chain seq x y z
N MET A 1 -12.45 31.93 -64.25
CA MET A 1 -12.30 32.10 -65.72
C MET A 1 -10.87 32.57 -65.94
N CYS A 2 -9.94 31.89 -66.58
CA CYS A 2 -9.87 30.63 -67.30
C CYS A 2 -8.43 30.11 -67.11
N ASN A 3 -8.26 28.81 -66.99
CA ASN A 3 -7.10 28.12 -67.55
C ASN A 3 -7.65 27.38 -68.79
N PRO A 4 -6.89 27.17 -69.89
CA PRO A 4 -6.19 25.89 -69.96
C PRO A 4 -5.00 25.79 -70.96
N LYS A 5 -4.13 24.79 -70.71
CA LYS A 5 -3.68 23.69 -71.61
C LYS A 5 -2.17 23.39 -71.57
N ALA A 6 -1.93 22.09 -71.64
CA ALA A 6 -0.68 21.34 -71.49
C ALA A 6 0.01 21.06 -72.83
N SER A 7 1.31 20.71 -72.78
CA SER A 7 1.92 19.58 -73.52
C SER A 7 3.43 19.44 -73.24
N SER A 8 3.86 18.21 -72.97
CA SER A 8 5.22 17.67 -73.06
C SER A 8 5.41 17.02 -74.46
N PRO A 9 6.62 16.73 -75.03
CA PRO A 9 7.54 15.68 -74.50
C PRO A 9 9.07 15.77 -74.83
N SER A 10 9.86 15.00 -74.06
CA SER A 10 11.09 14.22 -74.37
C SER A 10 12.23 14.77 -75.28
N SER A 11 13.50 14.71 -74.80
CA SER A 11 14.43 13.57 -75.04
C SER A 11 15.93 13.88 -74.72
N PHE A 12 16.55 12.92 -74.00
CA PHE A 12 17.92 12.38 -74.11
C PHE A 12 19.20 13.26 -74.05
N VAL A 13 20.07 12.92 -73.07
CA VAL A 13 21.48 12.40 -73.17
C VAL A 13 22.06 12.49 -71.74
N SER A 14 22.02 11.45 -70.91
CA SER A 14 22.99 10.34 -70.73
C SER A 14 24.47 10.75 -70.60
N THR A 15 25.00 10.72 -69.38
CA THR A 15 26.36 10.23 -69.15
C THR A 15 26.38 9.40 -67.86
N LYS A 16 26.59 8.09 -68.03
CA LYS A 16 26.79 7.12 -66.96
C LYS A 16 28.09 7.44 -66.21
N GLN A 17 28.01 7.57 -64.89
CA GLN A 17 29.07 7.10 -63.99
C GLN A 17 28.44 6.18 -62.96
N THR A 18 28.77 4.90 -63.10
CA THR A 18 28.47 3.81 -62.19
C THR A 18 29.24 4.00 -60.88
N HIS A 19 28.55 4.40 -59.82
CA HIS A 19 29.00 4.13 -58.45
C HIS A 19 28.12 3.03 -57.87
N PHE A 20 28.78 1.94 -57.48
CA PHE A 20 28.23 0.76 -56.83
C PHE A 20 27.28 1.14 -55.68
N VAL A 21 26.02 0.74 -55.80
CA VAL A 21 25.10 0.64 -54.67
C VAL A 21 25.58 -0.52 -53.82
N ASN A 22 26.09 -0.23 -52.63
CA ASN A 22 26.30 -1.23 -51.58
C ASN A 22 24.93 -1.54 -50.94
N PRO A 23 24.36 -2.75 -51.07
CA PRO A 23 23.00 -3.04 -50.61
C PRO A 23 22.96 -3.50 -49.14
N ASN A 24 23.91 -3.08 -48.30
CA ASN A 24 23.98 -3.46 -46.89
C ASN A 24 24.09 -2.25 -45.95
N LYS A 25 23.08 -1.39 -45.96
CA LYS A 25 22.72 -0.59 -44.77
C LYS A 25 21.24 -0.76 -44.51
N GLY A 26 20.90 -1.88 -43.86
CA GLY A 26 19.71 -1.89 -43.02
C GLY A 26 19.86 -0.75 -42.03
N VAL A 27 18.94 0.20 -42.06
CA VAL A 27 18.86 1.25 -41.07
C VAL A 27 18.62 0.53 -39.73
N ASP A 28 19.60 0.60 -38.83
CA ASP A 28 19.58 0.06 -37.48
C ASP A 28 18.49 0.76 -36.63
N PHE A 29 17.22 0.44 -36.86
CA PHE A 29 16.13 0.86 -35.98
C PHE A 29 16.04 0.01 -34.70
N HIS A 30 16.79 -1.09 -34.62
CA HIS A 30 16.77 -2.01 -33.49
C HIS A 30 17.82 -1.72 -32.41
N ILE A 31 18.88 -0.96 -32.70
CA ILE A 31 19.97 -0.73 -31.74
C ILE A 31 19.64 0.39 -30.74
N ASP A 32 18.86 1.41 -31.13
CA ASP A 32 18.53 2.56 -30.26
C ASP A 32 17.57 2.19 -29.11
N HIS A 33 16.60 1.30 -29.33
CA HIS A 33 15.62 0.95 -28.30
C HIS A 33 16.21 0.14 -27.15
N ASP A 34 17.20 -0.72 -27.42
CA ASP A 34 17.87 -1.51 -26.39
C ASP A 34 18.89 -0.68 -25.60
N GLN A 35 19.54 0.33 -26.22
CA GLN A 35 20.41 1.26 -25.51
C GLN A 35 19.64 2.24 -24.59
N GLU A 36 18.47 2.72 -24.99
CA GLU A 36 17.60 3.53 -24.12
C GLU A 36 17.09 2.74 -22.90
N LEU A 37 16.86 1.44 -23.08
CA LEU A 37 16.37 0.59 -22.00
C LEU A 37 17.40 0.46 -20.88
N ASP A 38 18.71 0.44 -21.15
CA ASP A 38 19.77 0.17 -20.14
C ASP A 38 20.46 1.40 -19.54
N ARG A 39 20.10 2.61 -19.97
CA ARG A 39 20.71 3.86 -19.52
C ARG A 39 20.27 4.27 -18.09
N TRP A 40 21.19 4.87 -17.32
CA TRP A 40 20.86 5.58 -16.08
C TRP A 40 20.17 6.92 -16.38
N PRO A 41 19.22 7.38 -15.54
CA PRO A 41 18.54 8.64 -15.76
C PRO A 41 19.51 9.82 -15.63
N THR A 42 19.35 10.82 -16.49
CA THR A 42 20.02 12.11 -16.33
C THR A 42 19.48 12.85 -15.10
N THR A 43 20.23 13.82 -14.57
CA THR A 43 19.80 14.61 -13.40
C THR A 43 18.48 15.35 -13.63
N CYS A 44 18.27 15.90 -14.83
CA CYS A 44 17.02 16.56 -15.20
C CYS A 44 15.86 15.57 -15.23
N GLU A 45 16.02 14.41 -15.89
CA GLU A 45 14.98 13.36 -15.92
C GLU A 45 14.66 12.82 -14.53
N ALA A 46 15.68 12.67 -13.67
CA ALA A 46 15.50 12.25 -12.28
C ALA A 46 14.69 13.28 -11.48
N LEU A 47 14.95 14.57 -11.66
CA LEU A 47 14.23 15.65 -10.98
C LEU A 47 12.77 15.75 -11.46
N GLU A 48 12.54 15.65 -12.77
CA GLU A 48 11.19 15.59 -13.34
C GLU A 48 10.40 14.42 -12.79
N GLU A 49 11.01 13.23 -12.77
CA GLU A 49 10.35 12.02 -12.29
C GLU A 49 10.13 12.06 -10.77
N MET A 50 11.07 12.62 -10.00
CA MET A 50 10.89 12.88 -8.57
C MET A 50 9.69 13.81 -8.31
N ARG A 51 9.51 14.86 -9.12
CA ARG A 51 8.35 15.75 -9.03
C ARG A 51 7.05 15.03 -9.37
N ALA A 52 7.07 14.19 -10.41
CA ALA A 52 5.90 13.42 -10.85
C ALA A 52 5.48 12.34 -9.83
N ILE A 53 6.45 11.65 -9.22
CA ILE A 53 6.19 10.71 -8.13
C ILE A 53 5.75 11.46 -6.88
N GLY A 54 6.37 12.59 -6.57
CA GLY A 54 6.08 13.42 -5.40
C GLY A 54 4.67 14.02 -5.41
N SER A 55 4.12 14.38 -6.58
CA SER A 55 2.75 14.89 -6.69
C SER A 55 1.67 13.86 -6.34
N ILE A 56 2.01 12.56 -6.42
CA ILE A 56 1.13 11.45 -6.03
C ILE A 56 1.44 11.02 -4.59
N SER A 57 2.72 10.78 -4.30
CA SER A 57 3.20 10.22 -3.04
C SER A 57 3.04 11.20 -1.87
N GLY A 58 3.31 12.49 -2.08
CA GLY A 58 3.20 13.51 -1.04
C GLY A 58 1.79 13.62 -0.46
N PRO A 59 0.76 13.91 -1.27
CA PRO A 59 -0.63 13.90 -0.81
C PRO A 59 -1.07 12.54 -0.25
N THR A 60 -0.58 11.43 -0.82
CA THR A 60 -0.87 10.08 -0.29
C THR A 60 -0.29 9.87 1.11
N ALA A 61 0.92 10.37 1.39
CA ALA A 61 1.52 10.32 2.72
C ALA A 61 0.72 11.15 3.72
N ILE A 62 0.31 12.36 3.33
CA ILE A 62 -0.54 13.23 4.17
C ILE A 62 -1.87 12.52 4.47
N THR A 63 -2.51 11.92 3.47
CA THR A 63 -3.73 11.11 3.67
C THR A 63 -3.48 9.96 4.64
N GLY A 64 -2.35 9.26 4.52
CA GLY A 64 -1.96 8.20 5.44
C GLY A 64 -1.83 8.68 6.88
N LEU A 65 -1.15 9.81 7.12
CA LEU A 65 -1.01 10.43 8.45
C LEU A 65 -2.36 10.87 9.02
N ILE A 66 -3.23 11.46 8.21
CA ILE A 66 -4.59 11.85 8.61
C ILE A 66 -5.37 10.61 9.06
N LEU A 67 -5.39 9.55 8.25
CA LEU A 67 -6.11 8.32 8.58
C LEU A 67 -5.49 7.57 9.77
N TYR A 68 -4.18 7.70 10.00
CA TYR A 68 -3.52 7.19 11.20
C TYR A 68 -4.03 7.90 12.47
N SER A 69 -4.18 9.23 12.41
CA SER A 69 -4.71 10.01 13.56
C SER A 69 -6.14 9.60 13.95
N ARG A 70 -6.96 9.15 13.00
CA ARG A 70 -8.31 8.61 13.27
C ARG A 70 -8.26 7.41 14.24
N ALA A 71 -7.35 6.46 14.01
CA ALA A 71 -7.20 5.30 14.88
C ALA A 71 -6.76 5.71 16.29
N MET A 72 -5.83 6.65 16.38
CA MET A 72 -5.39 7.22 17.66
C MET A 72 -6.56 7.87 18.43
N ILE A 73 -7.41 8.65 17.75
CA ILE A 73 -8.59 9.26 18.37
C ILE A 73 -9.54 8.18 18.94
N SER A 74 -9.84 7.13 18.17
CA SER A 74 -10.70 6.04 18.65
C SER A 74 -10.12 5.36 19.90
N MET A 75 -8.79 5.12 19.92
CA MET A 75 -8.09 4.54 21.08
C MET A 75 -8.14 5.44 22.33
N LEU A 76 -8.06 6.76 22.16
CA LEU A 76 -8.21 7.70 23.28
C LEU A 76 -9.61 7.63 23.89
N PHE A 77 -10.66 7.52 23.07
CA PHE A 77 -12.02 7.37 23.57
C PHE A 77 -12.26 6.02 24.25
N LEU A 78 -11.64 4.93 23.77
CA LEU A 78 -11.66 3.64 24.47
C LEU A 78 -10.96 3.73 25.83
N GLY A 79 -9.79 4.38 25.90
CA GLY A 79 -9.07 4.60 27.15
C GLY A 79 -9.83 5.50 28.13
N TYR A 80 -10.62 6.45 27.62
CA TYR A 80 -11.49 7.30 28.45
C TYR A 80 -12.65 6.51 29.08
N LEU A 81 -13.14 5.46 28.42
CA LEU A 81 -14.25 4.65 28.93
C LEU A 81 -13.84 3.75 30.10
N GLY A 82 -12.65 3.17 30.06
CA GLY A 82 -12.13 2.32 31.11
C GLY A 82 -11.11 1.30 30.61
N GLU A 83 -10.47 0.60 31.54
CA GLU A 83 -9.47 -0.43 31.22
C GLU A 83 -10.09 -1.63 30.48
N LEU A 84 -11.31 -2.02 30.86
CA LEU A 84 -12.03 -3.15 30.25
C LEU A 84 -12.43 -2.84 28.80
N GLU A 85 -12.95 -1.63 28.53
CA GLU A 85 -13.32 -1.17 27.20
C GLU A 85 -12.09 -0.99 26.31
N LEU A 86 -10.99 -0.48 26.86
CA LEU A 86 -9.72 -0.38 26.15
C LEU A 86 -9.18 -1.76 25.76
N ALA A 87 -9.18 -2.71 26.70
CA ALA A 87 -8.73 -4.09 26.44
C ALA A 87 -9.62 -4.78 25.41
N GLY A 88 -10.94 -4.74 25.59
CA GLY A 88 -11.91 -5.33 24.67
C GLY A 88 -11.88 -4.69 23.28
N GLY A 89 -11.81 -3.35 23.21
CA GLY A 89 -11.70 -2.61 21.95
C GLY A 89 -10.41 -2.90 21.20
N SER A 90 -9.27 -2.96 21.91
CA SER A 90 -7.97 -3.32 21.32
C SER A 90 -7.99 -4.74 20.76
N LEU A 91 -8.51 -5.70 21.54
CA LEU A 91 -8.66 -7.10 21.10
C LEU A 91 -9.57 -7.20 19.86
N SER A 92 -10.66 -6.42 19.86
CA SER A 92 -11.58 -6.33 18.72
C SER A 92 -10.92 -5.80 17.47
N ILE A 93 -10.16 -4.71 17.57
CA ILE A 93 -9.42 -4.11 16.46
C ILE A 93 -8.36 -5.08 15.93
N GLY A 94 -7.61 -5.76 16.80
CA GLY A 94 -6.64 -6.79 16.39
C GLY A 94 -7.33 -7.95 15.63
N PHE A 95 -8.44 -8.46 16.16
CA PHE A 95 -9.24 -9.48 15.49
C PHE A 95 -9.75 -8.99 14.12
N ALA A 96 -10.25 -7.76 14.03
CA ALA A 96 -10.73 -7.17 12.78
C ALA A 96 -9.59 -6.95 11.77
N ASN A 97 -8.40 -6.54 12.22
CA ASN A 97 -7.20 -6.41 11.39
C ASN A 97 -6.81 -7.74 10.75
N ILE A 98 -6.77 -8.81 11.53
CA ILE A 98 -6.42 -10.16 11.05
C ILE A 98 -7.47 -10.68 10.08
N THR A 99 -8.73 -10.61 10.47
CA THR A 99 -9.78 -11.38 9.82
C THR A 99 -10.54 -10.63 8.72
N GLY A 100 -10.50 -9.30 8.71
CA GLY A 100 -11.30 -8.48 7.80
C GLY A 100 -10.54 -7.36 7.11
N TYR A 101 -10.00 -6.40 7.86
CA TYR A 101 -9.43 -5.18 7.29
C TYR A 101 -8.22 -5.45 6.39
N SER A 102 -7.32 -6.35 6.79
CA SER A 102 -6.18 -6.76 5.93
C SER A 102 -6.64 -7.46 4.65
N VAL A 103 -7.65 -8.33 4.74
CA VAL A 103 -8.22 -9.07 3.60
C VAL A 103 -8.86 -8.11 2.59
N ILE A 104 -9.72 -7.20 3.06
CA ILE A 104 -10.39 -6.23 2.19
C ILE A 104 -9.38 -5.27 1.55
N SER A 105 -8.41 -4.78 2.33
CA SER A 105 -7.34 -3.91 1.82
C SER A 105 -6.50 -4.62 0.75
N GLY A 106 -6.06 -5.85 1.03
CA GLY A 106 -5.19 -6.63 0.15
C GLY A 106 -5.88 -7.07 -1.15
N LEU A 107 -7.13 -7.52 -1.09
CA LEU A 107 -7.93 -7.82 -2.27
C LEU A 107 -8.14 -6.58 -3.16
N ALA A 108 -8.36 -5.41 -2.54
CA ALA A 108 -8.52 -4.16 -3.28
C ALA A 108 -7.25 -3.79 -4.05
N MET A 109 -6.07 -3.94 -3.44
CA MET A 109 -4.79 -3.58 -4.06
C MET A 109 -4.52 -4.33 -5.37
N GLY A 110 -5.07 -5.53 -5.56
CA GLY A 110 -4.95 -6.28 -6.83
C GLY A 110 -5.53 -5.57 -8.06
N MET A 111 -6.41 -4.57 -7.86
CA MET A 111 -6.94 -3.78 -8.97
C MET A 111 -5.93 -2.73 -9.49
N GLU A 112 -4.97 -2.31 -8.67
CA GLU A 112 -4.10 -1.17 -8.94
C GLU A 112 -3.26 -1.32 -10.23
N PRO A 113 -2.65 -2.49 -10.52
CA PRO A 113 -1.93 -2.72 -11.78
C PRO A 113 -2.85 -2.61 -13.00
N ILE A 114 -4.08 -3.11 -12.91
CA ILE A 114 -5.07 -3.08 -13.99
C ILE A 114 -5.49 -1.63 -14.25
N CYS A 115 -5.85 -0.90 -13.20
CA CYS A 115 -6.31 0.47 -13.27
C CYS A 115 -5.21 1.42 -13.79
N GLY A 116 -3.97 1.30 -13.29
CA GLY A 116 -2.85 2.12 -13.77
C GLY A 116 -2.54 1.89 -15.25
N GLN A 117 -2.45 0.63 -15.69
CA GLN A 117 -2.23 0.33 -17.11
C GLN A 117 -3.40 0.78 -17.99
N ALA A 118 -4.64 0.56 -17.54
CA ALA A 118 -5.83 1.00 -18.27
C ALA A 118 -5.86 2.53 -18.42
N TYR A 119 -5.55 3.27 -17.37
CA TYR A 119 -5.47 4.74 -17.42
C TYR A 119 -4.36 5.22 -18.36
N GLY A 120 -3.16 4.65 -18.25
CA GLY A 120 -2.05 4.94 -19.16
C GLY A 120 -2.39 4.66 -20.63
N ALA A 121 -3.07 3.55 -20.89
CA ALA A 121 -3.52 3.15 -22.23
C ALA A 121 -4.79 3.90 -22.71
N LYS A 122 -5.32 4.85 -21.91
CA LYS A 122 -6.60 5.56 -22.17
C LYS A 122 -7.82 4.65 -22.31
N GLN A 123 -7.76 3.45 -21.75
CA GLN A 123 -8.86 2.47 -21.71
C GLN A 123 -9.76 2.72 -20.49
N MET A 124 -10.40 3.89 -20.44
CA MET A 124 -11.17 4.36 -19.29
C MET A 124 -12.36 3.46 -18.93
N LYS A 125 -12.95 2.77 -19.91
CA LYS A 125 -14.00 1.75 -19.68
C LYS A 125 -13.49 0.58 -18.82
N ILE A 126 -12.25 0.13 -19.03
CA ILE A 126 -11.65 -0.96 -18.24
C ILE A 126 -11.39 -0.49 -16.81
N LEU A 127 -10.96 0.77 -16.64
CA LEU A 127 -10.77 1.38 -15.33
C LEU A 127 -12.08 1.36 -14.51
N GLY A 128 -13.21 1.81 -15.09
CA GLY A 128 -14.52 1.80 -14.43
C GLY A 128 -15.07 0.39 -14.17
N LEU A 129 -14.96 -0.52 -15.13
CA LEU A 129 -15.37 -1.93 -14.94
C LEU A 129 -14.57 -2.62 -13.83
N THR A 130 -13.27 -2.33 -13.73
CA THR A 130 -12.40 -2.90 -12.69
C THR A 130 -12.79 -2.38 -11.31
N LEU A 131 -13.14 -1.09 -11.20
CA LEU A 131 -13.69 -0.51 -9.97
C LEU A 131 -14.95 -1.28 -9.52
N GLN A 132 -15.93 -1.45 -10.41
CA GLN A 132 -17.17 -2.18 -10.10
C GLN A 132 -16.93 -3.62 -9.69
N ARG A 133 -16.10 -4.36 -10.44
CA ARG A 133 -15.72 -5.75 -10.11
C ARG A 133 -15.08 -5.86 -8.74
N THR A 134 -14.18 -4.94 -8.42
CA THR A 134 -13.50 -4.94 -7.11
C THR A 134 -14.48 -4.62 -6.00
N VAL A 135 -15.40 -3.66 -6.18
CA VAL A 135 -16.46 -3.39 -5.20
C VAL A 135 -17.33 -4.63 -4.96
N VAL A 136 -17.78 -5.33 -6.02
CA VAL A 136 -18.57 -6.56 -5.87
C VAL A 136 -17.78 -7.65 -5.15
N LEU A 137 -16.49 -7.82 -5.48
CA LEU A 137 -15.60 -8.78 -4.82
C LEU A 137 -15.46 -8.50 -3.32
N LEU A 138 -15.24 -7.23 -2.95
CA LEU A 138 -15.06 -6.86 -1.55
C LEU A 138 -16.37 -6.98 -0.77
N LEU A 139 -17.50 -6.55 -1.35
CA LEU A 139 -18.82 -6.74 -0.75
C LEU A 139 -19.13 -8.22 -0.55
N SER A 140 -18.88 -9.08 -1.55
CA SER A 140 -19.10 -10.53 -1.39
C SER A 140 -18.19 -11.14 -0.34
N THR A 141 -16.95 -10.64 -0.20
CA THR A 141 -16.00 -11.10 0.83
C THR A 141 -16.36 -10.60 2.22
N SER A 142 -16.96 -9.42 2.33
CA SER A 142 -17.40 -8.85 3.61
C SER A 142 -18.52 -9.65 4.28
N ILE A 143 -19.33 -10.38 3.51
CA ILE A 143 -20.43 -11.21 4.02
C ILE A 143 -19.93 -12.34 4.94
N PRO A 144 -19.06 -13.27 4.51
CA PRO A 144 -18.54 -14.33 5.39
C PRO A 144 -17.72 -13.76 6.56
N ILE A 145 -16.99 -12.66 6.37
CA ILE A 145 -16.27 -11.98 7.46
C ILE A 145 -17.26 -11.48 8.51
N SER A 146 -18.37 -10.85 8.09
CA SER A 146 -19.40 -10.37 9.02
C SER A 146 -20.03 -11.51 9.81
N PHE A 147 -20.32 -12.66 9.17
CA PHE A 147 -20.81 -13.85 9.87
C PHE A 147 -19.82 -14.36 10.93
N MET A 148 -18.51 -14.33 10.64
CA MET A 148 -17.49 -14.66 11.62
C MET A 148 -17.45 -13.65 12.78
N TRP A 149 -17.55 -12.34 12.49
CA TRP A 149 -17.56 -11.29 13.51
C TRP A 149 -18.77 -11.39 14.45
N LEU A 150 -19.94 -11.77 13.93
CA LEU A 150 -21.13 -12.09 14.73
C LEU A 150 -20.92 -13.27 15.70
N ASN A 151 -19.91 -14.12 15.46
CA ASN A 151 -19.56 -15.25 16.32
C ASN A 151 -18.28 -15.01 17.14
N MET A 152 -17.74 -13.79 17.15
CA MET A 152 -16.44 -13.48 17.76
C MET A 152 -16.34 -13.91 19.22
N LYS A 153 -17.36 -13.63 20.05
CA LYS A 153 -17.33 -14.02 21.47
C LYS A 153 -17.06 -15.52 21.65
N ARG A 154 -17.77 -16.35 20.89
CA ARG A 154 -17.64 -17.81 20.96
C ARG A 154 -16.27 -18.28 20.52
N ILE A 155 -15.70 -17.64 19.50
CA ILE A 155 -14.33 -17.91 19.02
C ILE A 155 -13.32 -17.55 20.11
N LEU A 156 -13.43 -16.37 20.72
CA LEU A 156 -12.51 -15.92 21.77
C LEU A 156 -12.55 -16.80 23.01
N LEU A 157 -13.74 -17.20 23.46
CA LEU A 157 -13.90 -18.14 24.58
C LEU A 157 -13.30 -19.50 24.27
N TRP A 158 -13.44 -19.98 23.04
CA TRP A 158 -12.78 -21.22 22.60
C TRP A 158 -11.25 -21.11 22.60
N CYS A 159 -10.72 -19.91 22.33
CA CYS A 159 -9.30 -19.59 22.49
C CYS A 159 -8.89 -19.33 23.95
N GLY A 160 -9.78 -19.51 24.92
CA GLY A 160 -9.49 -19.36 26.36
C GLY A 160 -9.41 -17.91 26.85
N GLN A 161 -10.01 -16.95 26.14
CA GLN A 161 -10.09 -15.56 26.60
C GLN A 161 -11.09 -15.39 27.75
N ASP A 162 -10.88 -14.33 28.53
CA ASP A 162 -11.80 -13.92 29.59
C ASP A 162 -13.21 -13.56 29.05
N GLU A 163 -14.24 -13.86 29.84
CA GLU A 163 -15.64 -13.69 29.45
C GLU A 163 -16.02 -12.21 29.28
N GLU A 164 -15.57 -11.33 30.18
CA GLU A 164 -15.89 -9.91 30.15
C GLU A 164 -15.18 -9.21 29.00
N ILE A 165 -13.87 -9.48 28.82
CA ILE A 165 -13.08 -8.95 27.69
C ILE A 165 -13.68 -9.44 26.36
N SER A 166 -14.02 -10.73 26.26
CA SER A 166 -14.63 -11.29 25.06
C SER A 166 -16.00 -10.66 24.76
N SER A 167 -16.78 -10.34 25.79
CA SER A 167 -18.07 -9.66 25.64
C SER A 167 -17.91 -8.21 25.17
N MET A 168 -16.93 -7.47 25.70
CA MET A 168 -16.62 -6.12 25.24
C MET A 168 -16.12 -6.11 23.80
N ALA A 169 -15.17 -7.00 23.48
CA ALA A 169 -14.60 -7.10 22.14
C ALA A 169 -15.64 -7.49 21.09
N HIS A 170 -16.57 -8.38 21.47
CA HIS A 170 -17.69 -8.76 20.62
C HIS A 170 -18.66 -7.60 20.38
N THR A 171 -19.02 -6.84 21.42
CA THR A 171 -19.85 -5.64 21.26
C THR A 171 -19.20 -4.68 20.26
N PHE A 172 -17.91 -4.37 20.42
CA PHE A 172 -17.21 -3.48 19.47
C PHE A 172 -17.28 -4.01 18.03
N ILE A 173 -16.98 -5.30 17.80
CA ILE A 173 -16.85 -5.81 16.43
C ILE A 173 -18.19 -5.87 15.69
N VAL A 174 -19.28 -6.15 16.40
CA VAL A 174 -20.63 -6.20 15.80
C VAL A 174 -21.03 -4.80 15.33
N PHE A 175 -20.74 -3.77 16.12
CA PHE A 175 -20.98 -2.38 15.73
C PHE A 175 -19.96 -1.85 14.69
N ALA A 176 -18.85 -2.56 14.47
CA ALA A 176 -17.90 -2.29 13.39
C ALA A 176 -18.28 -2.94 12.04
N ILE A 177 -19.31 -3.80 11.97
CA ILE A 177 -19.74 -4.41 10.69
C ILE A 177 -20.05 -3.37 9.59
N PRO A 178 -20.75 -2.26 9.85
CA PRO A 178 -20.97 -1.23 8.83
C PRO A 178 -19.67 -0.60 8.32
N ASP A 179 -18.62 -0.54 9.16
CA ASP A 179 -17.30 -0.05 8.77
C ASP A 179 -16.68 -0.93 7.68
N LEU A 180 -16.82 -2.26 7.78
CA LEU A 180 -16.37 -3.23 6.78
C LEU A 180 -17.07 -3.02 5.43
N PHE A 181 -18.37 -2.71 5.45
CA PHE A 181 -19.12 -2.37 4.25
C PHE A 181 -18.59 -1.09 3.59
N PHE A 182 -18.40 0.00 4.34
CA PHE A 182 -17.88 1.24 3.77
C PHE A 182 -16.45 1.13 3.28
N LEU A 183 -15.59 0.35 3.96
CA LEU A 183 -14.25 0.05 3.48
C LEU A 183 -14.25 -0.70 2.15
N SER A 184 -15.20 -1.63 1.95
CA SER A 184 -15.38 -2.35 0.69
C SER A 184 -15.72 -1.42 -0.50
N LEU A 185 -16.31 -0.25 -0.22
CA LEU A 185 -16.55 0.80 -1.22
C LEU A 185 -15.35 1.75 -1.35
N LEU A 186 -14.76 2.15 -0.22
CA LEU A 186 -13.71 3.17 -0.15
C LEU A 186 -12.35 2.69 -0.69
N HIS A 187 -11.94 1.45 -0.40
CA HIS A 187 -10.63 0.97 -0.88
C HIS A 187 -10.54 1.02 -2.42
N PRO A 188 -11.50 0.46 -3.18
CA PRO A 188 -11.49 0.56 -4.64
C PRO A 188 -11.58 2.00 -5.14
N LEU A 189 -12.40 2.84 -4.51
CA LEU A 189 -12.60 4.23 -4.91
C LEU A 189 -11.31 5.06 -4.76
N ARG A 190 -10.59 4.87 -3.66
CA ARG A 190 -9.29 5.51 -3.42
C ARG A 190 -8.25 5.10 -4.45
N ILE A 191 -8.21 3.81 -4.79
CA ILE A 191 -7.32 3.29 -5.85
C ILE A 191 -7.69 3.87 -7.21
N TYR A 192 -8.98 3.91 -7.53
CA TYR A 192 -9.50 4.47 -8.77
C TYR A 192 -9.07 5.93 -8.96
N LEU A 193 -9.16 6.77 -7.93
CA LEU A 193 -8.71 8.17 -8.00
C LEU A 193 -7.18 8.26 -8.07
N ARG A 194 -6.47 7.53 -7.20
CA ARG A 194 -5.00 7.57 -7.13
C ARG A 194 -4.34 7.15 -8.44
N THR A 195 -4.82 6.10 -9.09
CA THR A 195 -4.25 5.60 -10.36
C THR A 195 -4.35 6.62 -11.51
N GLN A 196 -5.31 7.55 -11.42
CA GLN A 196 -5.47 8.69 -12.31
C GLN A 196 -4.65 9.92 -11.87
N SER A 197 -3.78 9.77 -10.87
CA SER A 197 -3.03 10.85 -10.21
C SER A 197 -3.92 11.89 -9.50
N ILE A 198 -5.17 11.53 -9.14
CA ILE A 198 -6.10 12.39 -8.41
C ILE A 198 -5.97 12.08 -6.91
N THR A 199 -5.06 12.77 -6.23
CA THR A 199 -4.73 12.50 -4.82
C THR A 199 -5.11 13.61 -3.85
N LEU A 200 -5.00 14.89 -4.24
CA LEU A 200 -5.35 16.03 -3.38
C LEU A 200 -6.81 16.03 -2.90
N PRO A 201 -7.83 15.76 -3.75
CA PRO A 201 -9.21 15.66 -3.29
C PRO A 201 -9.39 14.57 -2.24
N LEU A 202 -8.70 13.44 -2.41
CA LEU A 202 -8.72 12.36 -1.42
C LEU A 202 -8.14 12.82 -0.08
N THR A 203 -7.05 13.59 -0.09
CA THR A 203 -6.46 14.19 1.12
C THR A 203 -7.43 15.14 1.81
N TYR A 204 -8.05 16.07 1.08
CA TYR A 204 -8.99 17.03 1.65
C TYR A 204 -10.25 16.35 2.22
N CYS A 205 -10.85 15.41 1.48
CA CYS A 205 -11.98 14.64 1.99
C CYS A 205 -11.60 13.86 3.25
N SER A 206 -10.43 13.22 3.29
CA SER A 206 -9.95 12.49 4.47
C SER A 206 -9.74 13.43 5.67
N ALA A 207 -9.18 14.63 5.44
CA ALA A 207 -8.99 15.63 6.49
C ALA A 207 -10.34 16.03 7.10
N ILE A 208 -11.32 16.37 6.27
CA ILE A 208 -12.67 16.75 6.72
C ILE A 208 -13.32 15.59 7.50
N SER A 209 -13.24 14.36 7.00
CA SER A 209 -13.81 13.21 7.69
C SER A 209 -13.18 12.94 9.05
N VAL A 210 -11.86 13.07 9.18
CA VAL A 210 -11.17 12.90 10.47
C VAL A 210 -11.44 14.07 11.42
N LEU A 211 -11.56 15.29 10.93
CA LEU A 211 -12.01 16.43 11.75
C LEU A 211 -13.40 16.19 12.33
N LEU A 212 -14.32 15.59 11.55
CA LEU A 212 -15.65 15.19 12.02
C LEU A 212 -15.61 13.97 12.95
N HIS A 213 -14.54 13.16 12.95
CA HIS A 213 -14.45 11.97 13.80
C HIS A 213 -14.45 12.30 15.29
N VAL A 214 -13.82 13.40 15.71
CA VAL A 214 -13.78 13.84 17.12
C VAL A 214 -15.18 14.18 17.66
N PRO A 215 -15.96 15.08 17.05
CA PRO A 215 -17.32 15.37 17.53
C PRO A 215 -18.24 14.15 17.39
N LEU A 216 -18.04 13.27 16.40
CA LEU A 216 -18.80 12.02 16.29
C LEU A 216 -18.55 11.08 17.47
N ASN A 217 -17.30 10.87 17.88
CA ASN A 217 -16.99 10.09 19.07
C ASN A 217 -17.59 10.74 20.32
N PHE A 218 -17.44 12.05 20.49
CA PHE A 218 -18.04 12.76 21.62
C PHE A 218 -19.56 12.57 21.67
N LEU A 219 -20.24 12.76 20.54
CA LEU A 219 -21.70 12.60 20.46
C LEU A 219 -22.14 11.17 20.80
N LEU A 220 -21.55 10.15 20.16
CA LEU A 220 -21.96 8.75 20.32
C LEU A 220 -21.57 8.20 21.69
N VAL A 221 -20.36 8.50 22.16
CA VAL A 221 -19.84 7.96 23.42
C VAL A 221 -20.39 8.72 24.62
N ARG A 222 -20.35 10.07 24.61
CA ARG A 222 -20.68 10.88 25.79
C ARG A 222 -22.13 11.33 25.84
N TYR A 223 -22.69 11.78 24.72
CA TYR A 223 -24.06 12.33 24.71
C TYR A 223 -25.10 11.21 24.62
N PHE A 224 -24.93 10.26 23.69
CA PHE A 224 -25.82 9.10 23.56
C PHE A 224 -25.47 7.94 24.50
N ASN A 225 -24.37 8.04 25.27
CA ASN A 225 -23.92 7.02 26.24
C ASN A 225 -23.83 5.60 25.64
N MET A 226 -23.35 5.47 24.40
CA MET A 226 -23.26 4.18 23.71
C MET A 226 -22.00 3.38 24.08
N GLY A 227 -21.15 3.90 24.98
CA GLY A 227 -19.92 3.25 25.42
C GLY A 227 -19.03 2.80 24.26
N ILE A 228 -18.53 1.57 24.35
CA ILE A 228 -17.64 0.96 23.35
C ILE A 228 -18.28 0.83 21.94
N ALA A 229 -19.59 0.60 21.87
CA ALA A 229 -20.33 0.56 20.60
C ALA A 229 -20.33 1.93 19.90
N GLY A 230 -20.35 3.02 20.68
CA GLY A 230 -20.25 4.39 20.17
C GLY A 230 -18.95 4.66 19.42
N VAL A 231 -17.82 4.12 19.92
CA VAL A 231 -16.51 4.25 19.25
C VAL A 231 -16.51 3.51 17.91
N ALA A 232 -17.01 2.27 17.89
CA ALA A 232 -17.10 1.47 16.66
C ALA A 232 -18.00 2.15 15.60
N LEU A 233 -19.15 2.68 15.99
CA LEU A 233 -20.03 3.42 15.09
C LEU A 233 -19.42 4.74 14.60
N ALA A 234 -18.65 5.44 15.44
CA ALA A 234 -17.94 6.64 15.02
C ALA A 234 -16.95 6.34 13.88
N MET A 235 -16.30 5.17 13.89
CA MET A 235 -15.45 4.71 12.79
C MET A 235 -16.28 4.52 11.50
N ALA A 236 -17.38 3.77 11.58
CA ALA A 236 -18.25 3.52 10.44
C ALA A 236 -18.80 4.81 9.82
N TRP A 237 -19.27 5.75 10.66
CA TRP A 237 -19.79 7.04 10.20
C TRP A 237 -18.71 7.95 9.60
N THR A 238 -17.47 7.85 10.08
CA THR A 238 -16.34 8.58 9.48
C THR A 238 -16.04 8.07 8.09
N ASN A 239 -16.09 6.76 7.89
CA ASN A 239 -15.94 6.15 6.57
C ASN A 239 -17.15 6.43 5.66
N LEU A 240 -18.37 6.44 6.18
CA LEU A 240 -19.54 6.90 5.44
C LEU A 240 -19.37 8.35 4.97
N ASN A 241 -18.96 9.25 5.85
CA ASN A 241 -18.73 10.66 5.51
C ASN A 241 -17.65 10.79 4.42
N LEU A 242 -16.53 10.08 4.56
CA LEU A 242 -15.46 10.06 3.55
C LEU A 242 -15.98 9.57 2.20
N PHE A 243 -16.79 8.51 2.20
CA PHE A 243 -17.38 7.96 0.99
C PHE A 243 -18.30 8.97 0.31
N LEU A 244 -19.18 9.63 1.06
CA LEU A 244 -20.09 10.65 0.53
C LEU A 244 -19.32 11.86 -0.03
N LEU A 245 -18.28 12.33 0.66
CA LEU A 245 -17.44 13.43 0.19
C LEU A 245 -16.71 13.08 -1.11
N LEU A 246 -16.16 11.86 -1.23
CA LEU A 246 -15.50 11.40 -2.45
C LEU A 246 -16.49 11.23 -3.61
N CYS A 247 -17.65 10.65 -3.35
CA CYS A 247 -18.71 10.51 -4.37
C CYS A 247 -19.20 11.89 -4.86
N SER A 248 -19.39 12.84 -3.94
CA SER A 248 -19.73 14.22 -4.25
C SER A 248 -18.65 14.87 -5.13
N PHE A 249 -17.37 14.76 -4.74
CA PHE A 249 -16.25 15.26 -5.54
C PHE A 249 -16.25 14.64 -6.95
N ILE A 250 -16.40 13.32 -7.07
CA ILE A 250 -16.39 12.61 -8.36
C ILE A 250 -17.53 13.10 -9.25
N TYR A 251 -18.73 13.27 -8.69
CA TYR A 251 -19.90 13.77 -9.42
C TYR A 251 -19.69 15.19 -9.92
N PHE A 252 -19.31 16.13 -9.04
CA PHE A 252 -19.17 17.55 -9.39
C PHE A 252 -17.95 17.85 -10.26
N SER A 253 -16.83 17.14 -10.08
CA SER A 253 -15.64 17.29 -10.92
C SER A 253 -15.83 16.69 -12.32
N GLY A 254 -16.82 15.80 -12.51
CA GLY A 254 -17.04 15.11 -13.76
C GLY A 254 -15.99 14.04 -14.10
N VAL A 255 -15.12 13.66 -13.16
CA VAL A 255 -14.06 12.64 -13.35
C VAL A 255 -14.63 11.29 -13.82
N TYR A 256 -15.86 10.97 -13.43
CA TYR A 256 -16.52 9.73 -13.85
C TYR A 256 -16.92 9.73 -15.33
N LYS A 257 -17.05 10.89 -16.00
CA LYS A 257 -17.66 10.97 -17.35
C LYS A 257 -16.98 10.08 -18.39
N ASP A 258 -15.65 10.00 -18.35
CA ASP A 258 -14.87 9.21 -19.32
C ASP A 258 -14.76 7.73 -18.95
N SER A 259 -14.93 7.38 -17.67
CA SER A 259 -14.72 6.03 -17.15
C SER A 259 -16.02 5.31 -16.78
N TRP A 260 -17.14 6.04 -16.70
CA TRP A 260 -18.40 5.51 -16.23
C TRP A 260 -18.89 4.40 -17.14
N VAL A 261 -19.24 3.29 -16.51
CA VAL A 261 -19.90 2.17 -17.16
C VAL A 261 -21.17 1.93 -16.38
N ALA A 262 -22.32 1.92 -17.05
CA ALA A 262 -23.56 1.57 -16.36
C ALA A 262 -23.41 0.16 -15.74
N PRO A 263 -23.87 -0.05 -14.48
CA PRO A 263 -23.89 -1.37 -13.88
C PRO A 263 -24.55 -2.37 -14.84
N SER A 264 -23.79 -3.37 -15.25
CA SER A 264 -24.21 -4.38 -16.23
C SER A 264 -23.66 -5.74 -15.81
N VAL A 265 -24.22 -6.82 -16.35
CA VAL A 265 -23.77 -8.20 -16.05
C VAL A 265 -22.28 -8.41 -16.39
N ASP A 266 -21.67 -7.51 -17.16
CA ASP A 266 -20.23 -7.49 -17.43
C ASP A 266 -19.36 -7.31 -16.18
N CYS A 267 -19.90 -6.72 -15.10
CA CYS A 267 -19.22 -6.66 -13.81
C CYS A 267 -19.15 -8.04 -13.11
N LEU A 268 -20.01 -8.99 -13.51
CA LEU A 268 -20.01 -10.36 -13.00
C LEU A 268 -19.17 -11.34 -13.86
N ARG A 269 -18.58 -10.85 -14.96
CA ARG A 269 -17.78 -11.65 -15.90
C ARG A 269 -16.30 -11.24 -15.86
N GLY A 270 -15.38 -12.16 -16.17
CA GLY A 270 -13.95 -11.84 -16.35
C GLY A 270 -13.13 -11.65 -15.07
N TRP A 271 -13.52 -12.31 -13.98
CA TRP A 271 -12.88 -12.20 -12.66
C TRP A 271 -11.47 -12.80 -12.60
N SER A 272 -11.15 -13.74 -13.49
CA SER A 272 -9.87 -14.46 -13.49
C SER A 272 -8.67 -13.52 -13.50
N SER A 273 -8.69 -12.46 -14.31
CA SER A 273 -7.58 -11.52 -14.42
C SER A 273 -7.44 -10.57 -13.22
N LEU A 274 -8.53 -10.33 -12.46
CA LEU A 274 -8.54 -9.57 -11.22
C LEU A 274 -8.09 -10.46 -10.06
N LEU A 275 -8.68 -11.64 -9.92
CA LEU A 275 -8.37 -12.61 -8.87
C LEU A 275 -6.91 -13.09 -8.93
N ALA A 276 -6.36 -13.26 -10.14
CA ALA A 276 -4.95 -13.63 -10.32
C ALA A 276 -3.95 -12.58 -9.77
N LEU A 277 -4.40 -11.34 -9.56
CA LEU A 277 -3.62 -10.30 -8.90
C LEU A 277 -4.08 -10.12 -7.45
N ALA A 278 -5.39 -10.00 -7.21
CA ALA A 278 -5.97 -9.76 -5.89
C ALA A 278 -5.64 -10.84 -4.86
N VAL A 279 -5.62 -12.13 -5.23
CA VAL A 279 -5.33 -13.20 -4.26
C VAL A 279 -3.87 -13.15 -3.78
N PRO A 280 -2.85 -13.11 -4.65
CA PRO A 280 -1.46 -12.92 -4.21
C PRO A 280 -1.25 -11.62 -3.40
N THR A 281 -1.82 -10.50 -3.84
CA THR A 281 -1.71 -9.24 -3.11
C THR A 281 -2.39 -9.33 -1.74
N CYS A 282 -3.54 -9.99 -1.64
CA CYS A 282 -4.24 -10.26 -0.39
C CYS A 282 -3.38 -11.06 0.58
N VAL A 283 -2.82 -12.20 0.14
CA VAL A 283 -1.95 -13.02 0.98
C VAL A 283 -0.74 -12.21 1.45
N SER A 284 -0.13 -11.43 0.56
CA SER A 284 1.01 -10.58 0.89
C SER A 284 0.68 -9.53 1.96
N VAL A 285 -0.46 -8.84 1.85
CA VAL A 285 -0.88 -7.80 2.81
C VAL A 285 -1.33 -8.43 4.14
N CYS A 286 -2.06 -9.55 4.09
CA CYS A 286 -2.46 -10.27 5.29
C CYS A 286 -1.23 -10.75 6.08
N LEU A 287 -0.26 -11.39 5.43
CA LEU A 287 0.95 -11.87 6.11
C LEU A 287 1.76 -10.74 6.76
N GLU A 288 1.81 -9.57 6.12
CA GLU A 288 2.46 -8.39 6.70
C GLU A 288 1.74 -7.90 7.96
N TRP A 289 0.41 -7.85 7.95
CA TRP A 289 -0.37 -7.38 9.10
C TRP A 289 -0.36 -8.43 10.23
N TRP A 290 -0.58 -9.69 9.88
CA TRP A 290 -0.59 -10.82 10.83
C TRP A 290 0.76 -11.01 11.51
N TRP A 291 1.85 -10.65 10.83
CA TRP A 291 3.18 -10.69 11.43
C TRP A 291 3.28 -9.82 12.68
N TYR A 292 2.71 -8.61 12.69
CA TYR A 292 2.74 -7.73 13.86
C TYR A 292 1.98 -8.34 15.04
N GLU A 293 0.82 -8.95 14.77
CA GLU A 293 0.00 -9.62 15.79
C GLU A 293 0.71 -10.87 16.35
N PHE A 294 1.36 -11.64 15.48
CA PHE A 294 2.18 -12.78 15.87
C PHE A 294 3.38 -12.36 16.72
N MET A 295 4.03 -11.23 16.40
CA MET A 295 5.13 -10.69 17.22
C MET A 295 4.67 -10.26 18.61
N ILE A 296 3.51 -9.62 18.75
CA ILE A 296 2.93 -9.29 20.06
C ILE A 296 2.69 -10.57 20.86
N MET A 297 2.11 -11.60 20.23
CA MET A 297 1.87 -12.88 20.89
C MET A 297 3.17 -13.54 21.35
N LEU A 298 4.23 -13.54 20.54
CA LEU A 298 5.55 -14.04 20.94
C LEU A 298 6.14 -13.27 22.12
N CYS A 299 5.94 -11.95 22.19
CA CYS A 299 6.36 -11.16 23.33
C CYS A 299 5.70 -11.59 24.65
N GLY A 300 4.50 -12.17 24.59
CA GLY A 300 3.81 -12.73 25.75
C GLY A 300 4.43 -14.00 26.33
N PHE A 301 5.31 -14.67 25.58
CA PHE A 301 6.06 -15.84 26.06
C PHE A 301 7.46 -15.51 26.58
N LEU A 302 7.88 -14.23 26.53
CA LEU A 302 9.17 -13.80 27.05
C LEU A 302 9.14 -13.62 28.58
N PRO A 303 10.29 -13.70 29.29
CA PRO A 303 10.35 -13.71 30.76
C PRO A 303 9.66 -12.52 31.45
N ASN A 304 9.68 -11.33 30.84
CA ASN A 304 8.96 -10.15 31.31
C ASN A 304 7.91 -9.72 30.26
N PRO A 305 6.75 -10.41 30.20
CA PRO A 305 5.80 -10.24 29.11
C PRO A 305 5.13 -8.86 29.16
N LYS A 306 4.90 -8.29 30.36
CA LYS A 306 4.29 -6.96 30.51
C LYS A 306 5.17 -5.87 29.88
N THR A 307 6.44 -5.80 30.26
CA THR A 307 7.39 -4.80 29.75
C THR A 307 7.67 -5.02 28.26
N THR A 308 7.77 -6.28 27.83
CA THR A 308 8.07 -6.63 26.43
C THR A 308 6.89 -6.32 25.50
N ILE A 309 5.67 -6.72 25.86
CA ILE A 309 4.45 -6.41 25.09
C ILE A 309 4.26 -4.91 24.98
N ALA A 310 4.40 -4.16 26.09
CA ALA A 310 4.25 -2.71 26.06
C ALA A 310 5.32 -2.03 25.18
N SER A 311 6.58 -2.45 25.27
CA SER A 311 7.66 -1.95 24.40
C SER A 311 7.41 -2.29 22.94
N MET A 312 6.94 -3.50 22.64
CA MET A 312 6.57 -3.92 21.28
C MET A 312 5.40 -3.09 20.75
N GLY A 313 4.40 -2.78 21.59
CA GLY A 313 3.31 -1.88 21.24
C GLY A 313 3.81 -0.49 20.82
N ILE A 314 4.70 0.11 21.61
CA ILE A 314 5.34 1.40 21.24
C ILE A 314 6.11 1.26 19.92
N LEU A 315 6.83 0.15 19.75
CA LEU A 315 7.60 -0.10 18.53
C LEU A 315 6.69 -0.21 17.29
N ILE A 316 5.59 -0.97 17.38
CA ILE A 316 4.62 -1.13 16.30
C ILE A 316 4.03 0.22 15.92
N GLN A 317 3.64 1.04 16.90
CA GLN A 317 3.14 2.39 16.63
C GLN A 317 4.19 3.26 15.93
N THR A 318 5.45 3.14 16.34
CA THR A 318 6.58 3.85 15.72
C THR A 318 6.80 3.40 14.28
N THR A 319 6.86 2.09 14.03
CA THR A 319 7.05 1.53 12.69
C THR A 319 5.86 1.83 11.80
N SER A 320 4.62 1.80 12.31
CA SER A 320 3.44 2.20 11.54
C SER A 320 3.50 3.66 11.10
N LEU A 321 3.94 4.58 11.98
CA LEU A 321 4.13 5.99 11.62
C LEU A 321 5.20 6.16 10.54
N VAL A 322 6.36 5.53 10.72
CA VAL A 322 7.48 5.60 9.76
C VAL A 322 7.10 4.97 8.42
N TYR A 323 6.34 3.87 8.43
CA TYR A 323 5.93 3.13 7.24
C TYR A 323 4.97 3.90 6.33
N VAL A 324 4.31 4.97 6.83
CA VAL A 324 3.44 5.82 5.99
C VAL A 324 4.19 6.38 4.78
N PHE A 325 5.46 6.79 4.96
CA PHE A 325 6.26 7.41 3.91
C PHE A 325 6.67 6.43 2.79
N PRO A 326 7.33 5.28 3.07
CA PRO A 326 7.66 4.30 2.03
C PRO A 326 6.40 3.66 1.42
N SER A 327 5.32 3.48 2.19
CA SER A 327 4.04 3.01 1.65
C SER A 327 3.48 4.01 0.63
N ALA A 328 3.45 5.30 0.96
CA ALA A 328 2.98 6.33 0.04
C ALA A 328 3.85 6.46 -1.22
N LEU A 329 5.18 6.34 -1.07
CA LEU A 329 6.11 6.27 -2.20
C LEU A 329 5.81 5.05 -3.08
N SER A 330 5.65 3.87 -2.49
CA SER A 330 5.31 2.64 -3.20
C SER A 330 4.02 2.80 -4.02
N LEU A 331 2.98 3.38 -3.45
CA LEU A 331 1.71 3.65 -4.14
C LEU A 331 1.86 4.66 -5.30
N GLY A 332 2.67 5.71 -5.11
CA GLY A 332 2.95 6.69 -6.15
C GLY A 332 3.74 6.11 -7.32
N VAL A 333 4.76 5.30 -7.01
CA VAL A 333 5.61 4.61 -7.98
C VAL A 333 4.81 3.57 -8.75
N SER A 334 4.02 2.78 -8.03
CA SER A 334 3.09 1.82 -8.60
C SER A 334 2.23 2.54 -9.65
N THR A 335 1.54 3.62 -9.27
CA THR A 335 0.76 4.45 -10.20
C THR A 335 1.56 4.93 -11.41
N ARG A 336 2.71 5.58 -11.21
CA ARG A 336 3.56 6.10 -12.30
C ARG A 336 3.99 5.00 -13.28
N VAL A 337 4.54 3.90 -12.76
CA VAL A 337 4.99 2.75 -13.55
C VAL A 337 3.83 2.13 -14.33
N GLY A 338 2.64 2.01 -13.73
CA GLY A 338 1.46 1.54 -14.47
C GLY A 338 1.07 2.44 -15.62
N ASN A 339 1.08 3.75 -15.38
CA ASN A 339 0.70 4.74 -16.39
C ASN A 339 1.71 4.74 -17.55
N GLU A 340 3.01 4.71 -17.28
CA GLU A 340 4.07 4.63 -18.31
C GLU A 340 4.02 3.30 -19.09
N LEU A 341 3.80 2.16 -18.41
CA LEU A 341 3.60 0.88 -19.10
C LEU A 341 2.33 0.87 -19.95
N GLY A 342 1.24 1.48 -19.48
CA GLY A 342 0.00 1.62 -20.25
C GLY A 342 0.17 2.47 -21.52
N THR A 343 1.01 3.52 -21.46
CA THR A 343 1.37 4.33 -22.64
C THR A 343 2.43 3.69 -23.54
N ARG A 344 2.87 2.46 -23.23
CA ARG A 344 3.94 1.72 -23.93
C ARG A 344 5.31 2.42 -23.89
N ARG A 345 5.65 3.05 -22.75
CA ARG A 345 6.95 3.70 -22.50
C ARG A 345 7.75 2.95 -21.42
N PRO A 346 8.27 1.74 -21.70
CA PRO A 346 8.98 0.94 -20.71
C PRO A 346 10.28 1.59 -20.21
N ALA A 347 10.97 2.38 -21.03
CA ALA A 347 12.16 3.14 -20.61
C ALA A 347 11.82 4.17 -19.52
N ARG A 348 10.74 4.94 -19.68
CA ARG A 348 10.25 5.87 -18.64
C ARG A 348 9.81 5.14 -17.38
N ALA A 349 9.13 4.00 -17.52
CA ALA A 349 8.78 3.15 -16.38
C ALA A 349 10.01 2.66 -15.60
N ARG A 350 11.11 2.32 -16.29
CA ARG A 350 12.39 1.97 -15.65
C ARG A 350 13.01 3.18 -14.91
N ILE A 351 12.99 4.36 -15.51
CA ILE A 351 13.45 5.60 -14.86
C ILE A 351 12.65 5.84 -13.56
N SER A 352 11.31 5.73 -13.59
CA SER A 352 10.46 5.83 -12.39
C SER A 352 10.88 4.84 -11.30
N MET A 353 11.23 3.61 -11.68
CA MET A 353 11.72 2.60 -10.74
C MET A 353 13.08 2.94 -10.14
N ILE A 354 14.04 3.40 -10.95
CA ILE A 354 15.38 3.74 -10.46
C ILE A 354 15.30 4.92 -9.49
N VAL A 355 14.63 6.01 -9.90
CA VAL A 355 14.48 7.23 -9.10
C VAL A 355 13.78 6.91 -7.77
N SER A 356 12.74 6.08 -7.81
CA SER A 356 12.02 5.72 -6.59
C SER A 356 12.79 4.82 -5.64
N LEU A 357 13.59 3.88 -6.14
CA LEU A 357 14.47 3.08 -5.28
C LEU A 357 15.53 3.97 -4.60
N THR A 358 16.07 4.97 -5.30
CA THR A 358 16.97 5.95 -4.68
C THR A 358 16.27 6.77 -3.60
N LEU A 359 15.05 7.24 -3.85
CA LEU A 359 14.23 7.93 -2.85
C LEU A 359 13.91 7.02 -1.65
N ALA A 360 13.65 5.74 -1.89
CA ALA A 360 13.34 4.77 -0.84
C ALA A 360 14.54 4.51 0.09
N VAL A 361 15.76 4.45 -0.46
CA VAL A 361 16.99 4.39 0.35
C VAL A 361 17.15 5.66 1.19
N ALA A 362 16.90 6.84 0.61
CA ALA A 362 16.95 8.10 1.36
C ALA A 362 15.91 8.15 2.50
N LEU A 363 14.69 7.66 2.25
CA LEU A 363 13.66 7.52 3.29
C LEU A 363 14.06 6.52 4.39
N GLY A 364 14.67 5.39 4.03
CA GLY A 364 15.18 4.41 4.98
C GLY A 364 16.30 4.99 5.87
N LEU A 365 17.21 5.76 5.29
CA LEU A 365 18.25 6.49 6.04
C LEU A 365 17.64 7.54 6.99
N ALA A 366 16.64 8.29 6.51
CA ALA A 366 15.93 9.27 7.33
C ALA A 366 15.18 8.60 8.50
N ALA A 367 14.53 7.47 8.24
CA ALA A 367 13.88 6.64 9.27
C ALA A 367 14.87 6.14 10.31
N MET A 368 16.02 5.59 9.88
CA MET A 368 17.07 5.13 10.78
C MET A 368 17.62 6.25 11.66
N LEU A 369 17.87 7.43 11.05
CA LEU A 369 18.33 8.61 11.78
C LEU A 369 17.29 9.05 12.81
N PHE A 370 16.02 9.12 12.40
CA PHE A 370 14.91 9.49 13.28
C PHE A 370 14.80 8.57 14.49
N THR A 371 14.71 7.25 14.30
CA THR A 371 14.55 6.29 15.41
C THR A 371 15.77 6.25 16.32
N THR A 372 16.98 6.43 15.76
CA THR A 372 18.22 6.46 16.55
C THR A 372 18.32 7.71 17.40
N LEU A 373 18.03 8.89 16.83
CA LEU A 373 18.08 10.16 17.56
C LEU A 373 16.98 10.28 18.60
N MET A 374 15.78 9.76 18.30
CA MET A 374 14.63 9.81 19.20
C MET A 374 14.60 8.69 20.24
N ARG A 375 15.59 7.79 20.27
CA ARG A 375 15.57 6.56 21.08
C ARG A 375 15.26 6.78 22.57
N HIS A 376 15.70 7.88 23.16
CA HIS A 376 15.48 8.18 24.59
C HIS A 376 14.24 9.04 24.88
N GLN A 377 13.67 9.68 23.86
CA GLN A 377 12.56 10.63 24.03
C GLN A 377 11.22 10.05 23.56
N TRP A 378 11.25 9.19 22.55
CA TRP A 378 10.04 8.71 21.89
C TRP A 378 9.09 7.96 22.84
N ALA A 379 9.61 7.00 23.60
CA ALA A 379 8.80 6.20 24.51
C ALA A 379 8.17 7.01 25.66
N LYS A 380 8.73 8.20 25.99
CA LYS A 380 8.20 9.07 27.04
C LYS A 380 6.86 9.70 26.69
N PHE A 381 6.48 9.73 25.41
CA PHE A 381 5.14 10.14 24.99
C PHE A 381 4.07 9.10 25.32
N PHE A 382 4.47 7.85 25.58
CA PHE A 382 3.54 6.73 25.79
C PHE A 382 3.52 6.24 27.25
N THR A 383 4.65 6.30 27.95
CA THR A 383 4.76 5.76 29.31
C THR A 383 5.83 6.48 30.14
N SER A 384 5.67 6.38 31.47
CA SER A 384 6.67 6.82 32.46
C SER A 384 7.44 5.64 33.10
N ASP A 385 7.13 4.39 32.71
CA ASP A 385 7.78 3.20 33.25
C ASP A 385 9.24 3.08 32.80
N LYS A 386 10.16 3.00 33.76
CA LYS A 386 11.61 3.01 33.49
C LYS A 386 12.09 1.78 32.72
N GLU A 387 11.49 0.61 32.94
CA GLU A 387 11.88 -0.61 32.24
C GLU A 387 11.47 -0.54 30.76
N ILE A 388 10.23 -0.11 30.50
CA ILE A 388 9.72 0.05 29.12
C ILE A 388 10.54 1.11 28.36
N LEU A 389 10.84 2.24 29.02
CA LEU A 389 11.68 3.30 28.46
C LEU A 389 13.08 2.79 28.08
N LYS A 390 13.72 2.02 28.97
CA LYS A 390 15.06 1.45 28.75
C LYS A 390 15.03 0.44 27.61
N LEU A 391 14.06 -0.47 27.60
CA LEU A 391 13.94 -1.52 26.60
C LEU A 391 13.68 -0.94 25.20
N THR A 392 12.74 0.01 25.11
CA THR A 392 12.40 0.67 23.84
C THR A 392 13.58 1.49 23.30
N ALA A 393 14.33 2.17 24.16
CA ALA A 393 15.52 2.93 23.75
C ALA A 393 16.63 2.06 23.16
N LEU A 394 16.75 0.79 23.59
CA LEU A 394 17.71 -0.17 23.06
C LEU A 394 17.29 -0.71 21.68
N VAL A 395 15.98 -0.87 21.47
CA VAL A 395 15.43 -1.49 20.27
C VAL A 395 15.19 -0.52 19.11
N LEU A 396 14.88 0.75 19.40
CA LEU A 396 14.58 1.76 18.35
C LEU A 396 15.65 1.90 17.25
N PRO A 397 16.97 1.94 17.57
CA PRO A 397 18.01 1.97 16.52
C PRO A 397 18.01 0.73 15.63
N ILE A 398 17.68 -0.45 16.19
CA ILE A 398 17.62 -1.72 15.44
C ILE A 398 16.43 -1.70 14.49
N ALA A 399 15.28 -1.20 14.94
CA ALA A 399 14.14 -0.97 14.05
C ALA A 399 14.48 0.02 12.95
N GLY A 400 15.22 1.09 13.26
CA GLY A 400 15.75 2.02 12.26
C GLY A 400 16.60 1.34 11.19
N LEU A 401 17.50 0.43 11.61
CA LEU A 401 18.32 -0.34 10.69
C LEU A 401 17.47 -1.26 9.80
N CYS A 402 16.39 -1.84 10.33
CA CYS A 402 15.45 -2.65 9.55
C CYS A 402 14.73 -1.81 8.47
N GLU A 403 14.39 -0.57 8.79
CA GLU A 403 13.73 0.35 7.83
C GLU A 403 14.60 0.68 6.61
N LEU A 404 15.93 0.61 6.75
CA LEU A 404 16.86 0.78 5.64
C LEU A 404 16.67 -0.29 4.54
N GLY A 405 16.30 -1.52 4.93
CA GLY A 405 15.95 -2.59 4.01
C GLY A 405 14.46 -2.56 3.61
N ASN A 406 13.58 -2.25 4.56
CA ASN A 406 12.13 -2.26 4.36
C ASN A 406 11.68 -1.21 3.32
N CYS A 407 12.26 0.01 3.37
CA CYS A 407 11.83 1.09 2.49
C CYS A 407 12.05 0.77 0.98
N PRO A 408 13.26 0.36 0.53
CA PRO A 408 13.48 -0.07 -0.85
C PRO A 408 12.65 -1.30 -1.24
N GLN A 409 12.48 -2.25 -0.33
CA GLN A 409 11.69 -3.47 -0.58
C GLN A 409 10.21 -3.14 -0.83
N THR A 410 9.61 -2.33 0.05
CA THR A 410 8.22 -1.85 -0.06
C THR A 410 8.00 -1.08 -1.36
N THR A 411 8.96 -0.23 -1.74
CA THR A 411 8.91 0.53 -2.99
C THR A 411 9.06 -0.37 -4.22
N GLY A 412 10.01 -1.33 -4.17
CA GLY A 412 10.27 -2.29 -5.23
C GLY A 412 9.07 -3.20 -5.55
N CYS A 413 8.34 -3.63 -4.52
CA CYS A 413 7.10 -4.41 -4.70
C CYS A 413 6.06 -3.69 -5.57
N GLY A 414 5.88 -2.37 -5.39
CA GLY A 414 4.94 -1.57 -6.18
C GLY A 414 5.24 -1.54 -7.68
N GLY A 415 6.51 -1.71 -8.06
CA GLY A 415 6.95 -1.73 -9.45
C GLY A 415 6.92 -3.09 -10.14
N VAL A 416 7.35 -4.16 -9.43
CA VAL A 416 7.58 -5.48 -10.04
C VAL A 416 6.28 -6.22 -10.37
N GLU A 417 5.23 -6.04 -9.57
CA GLU A 417 3.89 -6.63 -9.81
C GLU A 417 3.31 -6.25 -11.19
N ARG A 418 3.82 -5.16 -11.79
CA ARG A 418 3.34 -4.60 -13.06
C ARG A 418 4.07 -5.10 -14.31
N LYS A 419 5.31 -5.61 -14.21
CA LYS A 419 6.05 -6.17 -15.37
C LYS A 419 5.46 -7.50 -15.87
N ARG A 420 4.88 -8.31 -14.97
CA ARG A 420 4.41 -9.67 -15.26
C ARG A 420 3.28 -9.73 -16.32
N LYS A 421 2.47 -8.67 -16.46
CA LYS A 421 1.39 -8.60 -17.47
C LYS A 421 1.84 -8.03 -18.83
N ALA A 422 2.83 -7.13 -18.84
CA ALA A 422 3.38 -6.60 -20.08
C ALA A 422 4.15 -7.69 -20.86
N ASN A 423 4.79 -8.62 -20.16
CA ASN A 423 5.67 -9.63 -20.77
C ASN A 423 4.95 -10.88 -21.30
N ASN A 424 3.65 -11.05 -21.08
CA ASN A 424 2.92 -12.20 -21.62
C ASN A 424 2.67 -12.15 -23.14
N ARG A 425 3.22 -11.12 -23.83
CA ARG A 425 3.25 -11.01 -25.30
C ARG A 425 4.65 -11.05 -25.93
N SER A 426 5.72 -11.14 -25.14
CA SER A 426 7.11 -11.24 -25.64
C SER A 426 7.80 -12.43 -24.99
N LYS A 427 8.09 -13.48 -25.77
CA LYS A 427 8.65 -14.74 -25.27
C LYS A 427 10.16 -14.68 -24.96
N HIS A 428 10.87 -13.58 -25.17
CA HIS A 428 12.34 -13.56 -25.04
C HIS A 428 12.85 -12.32 -24.31
N GLN A 429 13.07 -12.41 -22.98
CA GLN A 429 14.18 -11.76 -22.25
C GLN A 429 14.04 -11.94 -20.72
N PRO A 430 14.85 -12.81 -20.09
CA PRO A 430 15.01 -12.88 -18.64
C PRO A 430 16.43 -12.50 -18.22
N ARG A 431 16.77 -11.21 -18.20
CA ARG A 431 18.01 -10.69 -17.58
C ARG A 431 17.86 -9.23 -17.16
N LEU A 432 17.15 -8.94 -16.05
CA LEU A 432 17.16 -7.57 -15.51
C LEU A 432 16.78 -7.45 -14.03
N ILE A 433 17.31 -8.33 -13.18
CA ILE A 433 17.32 -8.14 -11.72
C ILE A 433 18.65 -8.70 -11.19
N LEU A 434 19.74 -7.97 -11.44
CA LEU A 434 21.05 -8.27 -10.87
C LEU A 434 21.89 -7.00 -11.00
N LEU A 435 21.74 -6.07 -10.07
CA LEU A 435 22.71 -5.00 -9.82
C LEU A 435 22.35 -4.34 -8.48
N GLY A 436 23.13 -4.63 -7.43
CA GLY A 436 23.16 -3.83 -6.20
C GLY A 436 23.15 -4.59 -4.86
N GLY A 437 24.27 -5.22 -4.49
CA GLY A 437 24.86 -5.14 -3.14
C GLY A 437 24.29 -6.00 -1.98
N ASN A 438 25.11 -6.97 -1.57
CA ASN A 438 25.15 -7.73 -0.30
C ASN A 438 24.17 -8.89 -0.10
N ALA A 439 24.65 -9.88 0.68
CA ALA A 439 24.35 -11.32 0.72
C ALA A 439 22.87 -11.76 0.75
N SER A 440 21.93 -10.84 0.88
CA SER A 440 20.51 -11.08 0.61
C SER A 440 20.22 -11.22 -0.89
N GLY A 441 20.97 -10.56 -1.78
CA GLY A 441 20.70 -10.50 -3.22
C GLY A 441 20.76 -11.84 -3.97
N TYR A 442 21.49 -12.84 -3.47
CA TYR A 442 21.58 -14.17 -4.12
C TYR A 442 20.33 -15.02 -3.95
N SER A 443 19.60 -14.87 -2.82
CA SER A 443 18.29 -15.53 -2.64
C SER A 443 17.18 -14.87 -3.46
N TYR A 444 17.35 -13.61 -3.89
CA TYR A 444 16.34 -12.87 -4.65
C TYR A 444 16.34 -13.22 -6.15
N GLY A 445 17.45 -13.66 -6.72
CA GLY A 445 17.52 -14.03 -8.15
C GLY A 445 16.74 -15.30 -8.52
N ILE A 446 16.63 -16.26 -7.58
CA ILE A 446 15.90 -17.52 -7.77
C ILE A 446 14.42 -17.39 -7.33
N CYS A 447 14.09 -16.43 -6.47
CA CYS A 447 12.75 -16.27 -5.89
C CYS A 447 11.71 -15.56 -6.79
N VAL A 448 12.06 -15.12 -8.00
CA VAL A 448 11.19 -14.31 -8.85
C VAL A 448 10.19 -15.13 -9.69
N GLU A 449 10.38 -16.45 -9.81
CA GLU A 449 9.51 -17.29 -10.67
C GLU A 449 8.16 -17.67 -10.03
N ASN A 450 8.10 -17.85 -8.71
CA ASN A 450 6.92 -18.39 -8.03
C ASN A 450 6.33 -17.38 -7.04
N GLY A 451 5.04 -17.03 -7.19
CA GLY A 451 4.34 -16.02 -6.37
C GLY A 451 4.39 -16.25 -4.85
N VAL A 452 4.77 -17.45 -4.42
CA VAL A 452 4.98 -17.85 -3.01
C VAL A 452 6.26 -17.24 -2.40
N CYS A 453 7.28 -16.92 -3.20
CA CYS A 453 8.56 -16.36 -2.73
C CYS A 453 8.49 -14.86 -2.36
N TRP A 454 7.46 -14.13 -2.77
CA TRP A 454 7.32 -12.69 -2.51
C TRP A 454 6.81 -12.40 -1.09
N ALA A 455 5.92 -13.26 -0.59
CA ALA A 455 5.57 -13.31 0.82
C ALA A 455 6.81 -13.58 1.69
N MET A 456 7.71 -14.46 1.22
CA MET A 456 8.97 -14.78 1.89
C MET A 456 9.96 -13.60 1.89
N ALA A 457 9.99 -12.75 0.86
CA ALA A 457 10.82 -11.54 0.85
C ALA A 457 10.31 -10.46 1.83
N ARG A 458 8.98 -10.28 1.95
CA ARG A 458 8.36 -9.48 3.02
C ARG A 458 8.62 -10.09 4.39
N LEU A 459 8.55 -11.41 4.53
CA LEU A 459 8.95 -12.13 5.74
C LEU A 459 10.45 -12.04 6.04
N ALA A 460 11.31 -11.93 5.03
CA ALA A 460 12.76 -11.81 5.20
C ALA A 460 13.23 -10.39 5.59
N CYS A 461 12.33 -9.40 5.63
CA CYS A 461 12.55 -8.14 6.35
C CYS A 461 11.89 -8.18 7.74
N SER A 462 10.84 -9.00 7.89
CA SER A 462 10.25 -9.38 9.17
C SER A 462 11.21 -10.19 10.06
N THR A 463 12.27 -10.79 9.49
CA THR A 463 13.41 -11.31 10.26
C THR A 463 14.20 -10.22 10.97
N GLY A 464 14.12 -8.95 10.55
CA GLY A 464 14.64 -7.81 11.31
C GLY A 464 13.85 -7.59 12.61
N LEU A 465 12.54 -7.82 12.59
CA LEU A 465 11.69 -7.87 13.78
C LEU A 465 11.93 -9.15 14.60
N MET A 466 12.30 -10.28 13.98
CA MET A 466 12.83 -11.43 14.74
C MET A 466 14.18 -11.13 15.37
N CYS A 467 15.08 -10.39 14.72
CA CYS A 467 16.31 -9.89 15.35
C CYS A 467 15.96 -8.95 16.50
N ILE A 468 14.90 -8.15 16.41
CA ILE A 468 14.39 -7.36 17.53
C ILE A 468 13.87 -8.26 18.66
N ALA A 469 13.05 -9.28 18.39
CA ALA A 469 12.60 -10.25 19.39
C ALA A 469 13.77 -11.03 20.02
N HIS A 470 14.79 -11.36 19.23
CA HIS A 470 15.99 -12.06 19.66
C HIS A 470 16.95 -11.15 20.44
N VAL A 471 17.01 -9.86 20.10
CA VAL A 471 17.76 -8.84 20.85
C VAL A 471 17.02 -8.47 22.13
N LEU A 472 15.69 -8.37 22.12
CA LEU A 472 14.85 -8.25 23.31
C LEU A 472 15.14 -9.40 24.30
N CYS A 473 15.25 -10.63 23.78
CA CYS A 473 15.61 -11.80 24.56
C CYS A 473 17.10 -11.79 25.02
N SER A 474 18.03 -11.38 24.16
CA SER A 474 19.48 -11.41 24.44
C SER A 474 19.99 -10.26 25.32
N VAL A 475 19.35 -9.09 25.26
CA VAL A 475 19.73 -7.90 26.06
C VAL A 475 19.26 -8.04 27.50
N HIS A 476 18.15 -8.71 27.75
CA HIS A 476 17.67 -8.96 29.12
C HIS A 476 18.61 -9.92 29.88
N ASN A 477 19.10 -10.99 29.25
CA ASN A 477 20.10 -11.88 29.85
C ASN A 477 21.42 -11.18 30.25
N ARG A 478 21.68 -9.95 29.77
CA ARG A 478 22.82 -9.13 30.18
C ARG A 478 22.49 -8.02 31.19
N LEU A 479 21.21 -7.82 31.50
CA LEU A 479 20.77 -6.84 32.50
C LEU A 479 20.52 -7.47 33.88
N ASP A 480 20.47 -8.80 33.95
CA ASP A 480 20.38 -9.59 35.18
C ASP A 480 21.75 -10.15 35.65
N CYS A 481 22.85 -9.68 35.05
CA CYS A 481 24.24 -9.82 35.51
C CYS A 481 24.82 -8.43 35.71
#